data_AF-A0A9D7VYJ1-F1
#
_entry.id   AF-A0A9D7VYJ1-F1
#
_cell.length_a   1.000
_cell.length_b   1.000
_cell.length_c   1.000
_cell.angle_alpha   90.00
_cell.angle_beta   90.00
_cell.angle_gamma   90.00
#
_symmetry.space_group_name_H-M   'P 1'
#
loop_
_entity.id
_entity.type
_entity.pdbx_description
1 polymer ?
#
loop_
_entity_poly.entity_id
_entity_poly.type
_entity_poly.pdbx_seq_one_letter_code
_entity_poly.pdbx_strand_id
1 'polypeptide(L)'
;MIEVRTNNSDNQVSFQPPFPFWNKSVADTHSSSDALRLFAPRTSIEQVEEGNELAPKFDEKGFIPCVTTDHVSGELLMVAVMNQEALEKTILTGEAHYFSRSRQCLWHKGATSGLVQKVVEMRIDDDQDCIWLRVDVAGGASCHVGYRSCFYRKVPVGVQRDSGSELEYIEAEKTFDPKEVYGDAPNPTQL
;
A
#
# COMPACT_ATOMS: atom_id res chain seq x y z
N MET A 1 43.88 -45.18 -16.52
CA MET A 1 44.26 -46.56 -16.89
C MET A 1 43.13 -47.09 -17.77
N ILE A 2 43.43 -47.69 -18.92
CA ILE A 2 42.46 -48.25 -19.91
C ILE A 2 41.61 -47.19 -20.65
N GLU A 3 41.69 -47.22 -21.99
CA GLU A 3 40.80 -46.56 -22.95
C GLU A 3 39.77 -47.58 -23.52
N VAL A 4 38.97 -47.15 -24.52
CA VAL A 4 38.33 -47.88 -25.67
C VAL A 4 36.88 -47.34 -25.84
N ARG A 5 36.46 -46.61 -26.91
CA ARG A 5 36.58 -46.70 -28.40
C ARG A 5 35.74 -47.87 -28.97
N THR A 6 34.95 -47.84 -30.05
CA THR A 6 34.36 -46.87 -31.02
C THR A 6 33.12 -47.58 -31.63
N ASN A 7 32.22 -47.09 -32.49
CA ASN A 7 32.06 -45.95 -33.42
C ASN A 7 30.71 -45.23 -33.11
N ASN A 8 30.16 -44.21 -33.78
CA ASN A 8 30.12 -43.64 -35.16
C ASN A 8 29.16 -44.30 -36.18
N SER A 9 28.15 -43.51 -36.63
CA SER A 9 27.44 -43.69 -37.90
C SER A 9 26.85 -42.35 -38.36
N ASP A 10 27.40 -41.80 -39.43
CA ASP A 10 27.05 -40.49 -39.98
C ASP A 10 25.65 -40.45 -40.63
N ASN A 11 25.05 -39.26 -40.65
CA ASN A 11 24.31 -38.83 -41.84
C ASN A 11 24.36 -37.30 -42.00
N GLN A 12 25.00 -36.83 -43.08
CA GLN A 12 25.05 -35.41 -43.43
C GLN A 12 23.93 -35.05 -44.41
N VAL A 13 23.20 -33.96 -44.15
CA VAL A 13 22.49 -33.23 -45.21
C VAL A 13 22.76 -31.74 -45.02
N SER A 14 23.47 -31.14 -45.97
CA SER A 14 23.84 -29.73 -45.98
C SER A 14 22.93 -28.91 -46.89
N PHE A 15 22.39 -27.79 -46.40
CA PHE A 15 21.84 -26.73 -47.24
C PHE A 15 22.34 -25.37 -46.75
N GLN A 16 22.87 -24.55 -47.66
CA GLN A 16 23.19 -23.14 -47.40
C GLN A 16 22.10 -22.21 -47.93
N PRO A 17 21.87 -21.05 -47.29
CA PRO A 17 20.82 -20.12 -47.70
C PRO A 17 21.27 -19.17 -48.83
N PRO A 18 20.41 -18.89 -49.82
CA PRO A 18 20.57 -17.72 -50.67
C PRO A 18 19.92 -16.50 -50.00
N PHE A 19 20.72 -15.53 -49.55
CA PHE A 19 20.23 -14.14 -49.44
C PHE A 19 19.94 -13.61 -50.85
N PRO A 20 18.92 -12.77 -51.01
CA PRO A 20 19.28 -11.36 -51.21
C PRO A 20 18.46 -10.37 -50.37
N PHE A 21 19.05 -9.18 -50.23
CA PHE A 21 18.44 -7.97 -49.66
C PHE A 21 17.10 -7.63 -50.33
N TRP A 22 16.18 -7.04 -49.55
CA TRP A 22 15.80 -5.63 -49.77
C TRP A 22 15.34 -4.98 -48.47
N ASN A 23 15.67 -3.70 -48.31
CA ASN A 23 15.46 -2.95 -47.07
C ASN A 23 14.08 -2.26 -47.09
N LYS A 24 13.28 -2.41 -46.03
CA LYS A 24 12.19 -1.47 -45.72
C LYS A 24 11.96 -1.40 -44.22
N SER A 25 12.10 -0.19 -43.68
CA SER A 25 11.70 0.12 -42.32
C SER A 25 10.18 0.00 -42.19
N VAL A 26 9.75 -0.79 -41.20
CA VAL A 26 8.54 -0.51 -40.42
C VAL A 26 9.04 -0.42 -38.98
N ALA A 27 8.88 0.75 -38.35
CA ALA A 27 9.13 0.88 -36.94
C ALA A 27 7.91 0.32 -36.20
N ASP A 28 8.04 -0.88 -35.62
CA ASP A 28 7.02 -1.43 -34.73
C ASP A 28 6.98 -0.62 -33.43
N THR A 29 6.29 0.52 -33.47
CA THR A 29 6.01 1.39 -32.32
C THR A 29 4.93 0.78 -31.42
N HIS A 30 5.13 -0.46 -30.99
CA HIS A 30 4.44 -1.03 -29.85
C HIS A 30 5.01 -0.37 -28.59
N SER A 31 4.42 0.78 -28.25
CA SER A 31 4.75 1.55 -27.05
C SER A 31 4.67 0.67 -25.82
N SER A 32 5.72 0.64 -25.00
CA SER A 32 5.75 -0.06 -23.72
C SER A 32 4.97 0.66 -22.61
N SER A 33 3.90 1.37 -22.98
CA SER A 33 3.03 2.17 -22.11
C SER A 33 1.94 1.36 -21.42
N ASP A 34 1.54 0.25 -22.05
CA ASP A 34 0.33 -0.49 -21.68
C ASP A 34 0.64 -1.60 -20.65
N ALA A 35 1.80 -1.48 -19.98
CA ALA A 35 2.21 -2.31 -18.86
C ALA A 35 1.36 -1.97 -17.61
N LEU A 36 0.16 -2.57 -17.57
CA LEU A 36 -0.73 -2.66 -16.40
C LEU A 36 -0.71 -1.43 -15.48
N ARG A 37 -1.31 -0.33 -15.94
CA ARG A 37 -1.77 0.71 -14.99
C ARG A 37 -2.74 0.05 -14.02
N LEU A 38 -2.36 0.03 -12.74
CA LEU A 38 -3.19 -0.54 -11.66
C LEU A 38 -4.51 0.23 -11.47
N PHE A 39 -4.55 1.48 -11.97
CA PHE A 39 -5.69 2.37 -11.89
C PHE A 39 -6.19 2.75 -13.29
N ALA A 40 -7.49 2.59 -13.52
CA ALA A 40 -8.19 3.03 -14.71
C ALA A 40 -8.36 4.57 -14.72
N PRO A 41 -8.49 5.20 -15.90
CA PRO A 41 -8.95 6.58 -15.98
C PRO A 41 -10.42 6.68 -15.55
N ARG A 42 -10.83 7.82 -15.00
CA ARG A 42 -12.25 8.15 -14.81
C ARG A 42 -12.86 8.61 -16.13
N THR A 43 -13.99 8.04 -16.51
CA THR A 43 -14.63 8.31 -17.82
C THR A 43 -16.10 8.70 -17.72
N SER A 44 -16.83 8.22 -16.71
CA SER A 44 -18.19 8.67 -16.38
C SER A 44 -18.48 8.50 -14.88
N ILE A 45 -19.66 8.91 -14.44
CA ILE A 45 -20.11 8.73 -13.04
C ILE A 45 -20.39 7.25 -12.78
N GLU A 46 -21.15 6.63 -13.68
CA GLU A 46 -21.56 5.23 -13.63
C GLU A 46 -20.36 4.26 -13.66
N GLN A 47 -19.28 4.63 -14.36
CA GLN A 47 -18.03 3.86 -14.40
C GLN A 47 -17.25 3.89 -13.06
N VAL A 48 -17.42 4.93 -12.25
CA VAL A 48 -16.77 5.06 -10.94
C VAL A 48 -17.65 4.45 -9.84
N GLU A 49 -18.93 4.81 -9.80
CA GLU A 49 -19.85 4.54 -8.69
C GLU A 49 -20.56 3.18 -8.80
N GLU A 50 -20.87 2.72 -10.02
CA GLU A 50 -21.53 1.42 -10.28
C GLU A 50 -20.64 0.42 -11.05
N GLY A 51 -19.44 0.86 -11.46
CA GLY A 51 -18.49 0.06 -12.24
C GLY A 51 -17.69 -0.95 -11.43
N ASN A 52 -16.83 -1.71 -12.12
CA ASN A 52 -15.89 -2.66 -11.54
C ASN A 52 -14.41 -2.32 -11.81
N GLU A 53 -14.15 -1.10 -12.27
CA GLU A 53 -12.80 -0.58 -12.52
C GLU A 53 -12.29 0.23 -11.31
N LEU A 54 -11.06 -0.04 -10.89
CA LEU A 54 -10.40 0.72 -9.82
C LEU A 54 -9.85 2.02 -10.41
N ALA A 55 -10.48 3.15 -10.10
CA ALA A 55 -10.12 4.49 -10.61
C ALA A 55 -10.01 5.52 -9.45
N PRO A 56 -9.03 5.39 -8.53
CA PRO A 56 -9.02 6.16 -7.28
C PRO A 56 -8.80 7.65 -7.51
N LYS A 57 -9.49 8.49 -6.73
CA LYS A 57 -9.39 9.95 -6.75
C LYS A 57 -8.42 10.41 -5.68
N PHE A 58 -7.28 10.94 -6.12
CA PHE A 58 -6.32 11.64 -5.28
C PHE A 58 -6.66 13.14 -5.26
N ASP A 59 -6.41 13.80 -4.14
CA ASP A 59 -6.59 15.25 -3.99
C ASP A 59 -5.59 16.06 -4.83
N GLU A 60 -5.73 17.39 -4.83
CA GLU A 60 -4.83 18.33 -5.53
C GLU A 60 -3.34 18.20 -5.14
N LYS A 61 -3.02 17.45 -4.07
CA LYS A 61 -1.67 17.22 -3.55
C LYS A 61 -1.20 15.77 -3.80
N GLY A 62 -1.99 14.97 -4.51
CA GLY A 62 -1.69 13.59 -4.85
C GLY A 62 -1.99 12.59 -3.72
N PHE A 63 -2.92 12.90 -2.81
CA PHE A 63 -3.25 12.06 -1.66
C PHE A 63 -4.69 11.55 -1.66
N ILE A 64 -4.86 10.28 -1.29
CA ILE A 64 -6.15 9.66 -0.99
C ILE A 64 -6.21 9.34 0.52
N PRO A 65 -7.27 9.73 1.26
CA PRO A 65 -7.52 9.29 2.62
C PRO A 65 -7.53 7.76 2.78
N CYS A 66 -7.01 7.27 3.90
CA CYS A 66 -7.11 5.87 4.27
C CYS A 66 -7.56 5.72 5.73
N VAL A 67 -8.71 5.09 5.93
CA VAL A 67 -9.22 4.58 7.21
C VAL A 67 -8.66 3.17 7.43
N THR A 68 -8.29 2.82 8.66
CA THR A 68 -7.73 1.49 8.97
C THR A 68 -8.33 0.94 10.26
N THR A 69 -8.98 -0.22 10.16
CA THR A 69 -9.64 -0.90 11.28
C THR A 69 -9.06 -2.29 11.51
N ASP A 70 -9.17 -2.80 12.74
CA ASP A 70 -8.93 -4.20 13.05
C ASP A 70 -9.94 -5.09 12.29
N HIS A 71 -9.47 -6.18 11.68
CA HIS A 71 -10.34 -7.04 10.87
C HIS A 71 -11.29 -7.91 11.70
N VAL A 72 -10.97 -8.22 12.97
CA VAL A 72 -11.77 -9.06 13.86
C VAL A 72 -12.77 -8.23 14.66
N SER A 73 -12.31 -7.16 15.33
CA SER A 73 -13.16 -6.35 16.22
C SER A 73 -13.89 -5.21 15.51
N GLY A 74 -13.44 -4.81 14.30
CA GLY A 74 -13.94 -3.63 13.60
C GLY A 74 -13.49 -2.29 14.21
N GLU A 75 -12.62 -2.33 15.23
CA GLU A 75 -12.09 -1.16 15.92
C GLU A 75 -11.29 -0.25 14.99
N LEU A 76 -11.55 1.05 15.02
CA LEU A 76 -10.77 2.04 14.28
C LEU A 76 -9.37 2.20 14.91
N LEU A 77 -8.34 1.81 14.15
CA LEU A 77 -6.96 1.82 14.61
C LEU A 77 -6.25 3.13 14.26
N MET A 78 -6.39 3.61 13.03
CA MET A 78 -5.78 4.86 12.57
C MET A 78 -6.45 5.40 11.30
N VAL A 79 -6.20 6.69 11.02
CA VAL A 79 -6.43 7.33 9.73
C VAL A 79 -5.10 7.90 9.25
N ALA A 80 -4.82 7.76 7.96
CA ALA A 80 -3.65 8.29 7.28
C ALA A 80 -4.02 8.76 5.87
N VAL A 81 -3.01 9.06 5.05
CA VAL A 81 -3.17 9.23 3.59
C VAL A 81 -2.21 8.30 2.86
N MET A 82 -2.57 7.92 1.64
CA MET A 82 -1.69 7.29 0.66
C MET A 82 -1.45 8.26 -0.49
N ASN A 83 -0.24 8.28 -1.06
CA ASN A 83 -0.06 8.72 -2.44
C ASN A 83 -0.25 7.53 -3.39
N GLN A 84 -0.19 7.76 -4.70
CA GLN A 84 -0.31 6.70 -5.71
C GLN A 84 0.60 5.49 -5.42
N GLU A 85 1.89 5.74 -5.17
CA GLU A 85 2.89 4.70 -4.84
C GLU A 85 2.55 3.91 -3.56
N ALA A 86 1.99 4.57 -2.54
CA ALA A 86 1.59 3.90 -1.29
C ALA A 86 0.36 3.00 -1.48
N LEU A 87 -0.60 3.40 -2.31
CA LEU A 87 -1.74 2.54 -2.66
C LEU A 87 -1.29 1.35 -3.52
N GLU A 88 -0.48 1.60 -4.56
CA GLU A 88 0.12 0.55 -5.40
C GLU A 88 0.89 -0.47 -4.56
N LYS A 89 1.77 -0.02 -3.65
CA LYS A 89 2.52 -0.93 -2.78
C LYS A 89 1.65 -1.66 -1.77
N THR A 90 0.59 -1.03 -1.25
CA THR A 90 -0.36 -1.73 -0.36
C THR A 90 -1.08 -2.87 -1.09
N ILE A 91 -1.53 -2.63 -2.33
CA ILE A 91 -2.17 -3.65 -3.18
C ILE A 91 -1.19 -4.77 -3.54
N LEU A 92 0.04 -4.43 -3.94
CA LEU A 92 1.04 -5.39 -4.42
C LEU A 92 1.72 -6.22 -3.32
N THR A 93 1.81 -5.70 -2.08
CA THR A 93 2.46 -6.40 -0.95
C THR A 93 1.47 -7.07 0.00
N GLY A 94 0.23 -6.58 0.08
CA GLY A 94 -0.71 -6.96 1.14
C GLY A 94 -0.34 -6.38 2.52
N GLU A 95 0.59 -5.43 2.60
CA GLU A 95 1.02 -4.78 3.85
C GLU A 95 0.83 -3.26 3.76
N ALA A 96 0.35 -2.62 4.84
CA ALA A 96 -0.12 -1.23 4.77
C ALA A 96 1.02 -0.22 4.59
N HIS A 97 1.01 0.47 3.44
CA HIS A 97 1.92 1.56 3.12
C HIS A 97 1.15 2.89 3.11
N TYR A 98 1.71 3.92 3.73
CA TYR A 98 1.12 5.27 3.82
C TYR A 98 2.12 6.33 3.35
N PHE A 99 1.64 7.55 3.06
CA PHE A 99 2.52 8.69 2.82
C PHE A 99 2.57 9.64 4.03
N SER A 100 3.77 9.85 4.56
CA SER A 100 3.98 10.64 5.77
C SER A 100 4.14 12.13 5.43
N ARG A 101 3.03 12.87 5.33
CA ARG A 101 3.01 14.31 4.95
C ARG A 101 4.03 15.19 5.70
N SER A 102 4.27 14.95 7.00
CA SER A 102 5.26 15.70 7.80
C SER A 102 6.73 15.37 7.52
N ARG A 103 7.00 14.20 6.90
CA ARG A 103 8.35 13.71 6.54
C ARG A 103 8.59 13.65 5.03
N GLN A 104 7.56 13.94 4.22
CA GLN A 104 7.56 13.87 2.75
C GLN A 104 8.11 12.54 2.19
N CYS A 105 7.73 11.42 2.81
CA CYS A 105 8.21 10.09 2.43
C CYS A 105 7.13 9.00 2.53
N LEU A 106 7.32 7.95 1.73
CA LEU A 106 6.62 6.68 1.87
C LEU A 106 6.96 6.02 3.22
N TRP A 107 5.97 5.42 3.87
CA TRP A 107 6.08 4.76 5.16
C TRP A 107 5.34 3.41 5.14
N HIS A 108 6.11 2.32 5.09
CA HIS A 108 5.58 0.99 5.43
C HIS A 108 5.30 0.95 6.95
N LYS A 109 4.04 0.81 7.34
CA LYS A 109 3.64 0.74 8.74
C LYS A 109 4.19 -0.52 9.40
N GLY A 110 4.95 -0.33 10.48
CA GLY A 110 5.54 -1.41 11.27
C GLY A 110 6.98 -1.77 10.89
N ALA A 111 7.52 -1.27 9.77
CA ALA A 111 8.87 -1.61 9.30
C ALA A 111 10.01 -1.35 10.31
N THR A 112 9.82 -0.44 11.27
CA THR A 112 10.77 -0.18 12.38
C THR A 112 10.43 -0.98 13.65
N SER A 113 9.15 -1.20 13.95
CA SER A 113 8.69 -1.71 15.25
C SER A 113 8.15 -3.13 15.24
N GLY A 114 8.18 -3.83 14.09
CA GLY A 114 7.54 -5.13 13.91
C GLY A 114 5.99 -5.10 13.89
N LEU A 115 5.37 -3.97 14.27
CA LEU A 115 3.92 -3.76 14.32
C LEU A 115 3.33 -3.54 12.93
N VAL A 116 3.52 -4.52 12.04
CA VAL A 116 3.06 -4.51 10.64
C VAL A 116 1.55 -4.73 10.59
N GLN A 117 0.89 -4.01 9.68
CA GLN A 117 -0.54 -4.14 9.38
C GLN A 117 -0.69 -4.93 8.07
N LYS A 118 -1.12 -6.18 8.15
CA LYS A 118 -1.40 -7.04 7.00
C LYS A 118 -2.84 -6.82 6.56
N VAL A 119 -3.06 -6.53 5.28
CA VAL A 119 -4.38 -6.26 4.71
C VAL A 119 -5.12 -7.59 4.54
N VAL A 120 -6.25 -7.72 5.25
CA VAL A 120 -7.17 -8.87 5.14
C VAL A 120 -8.30 -8.54 4.16
N GLU A 121 -8.72 -7.28 4.12
CA GLU A 121 -9.68 -6.75 3.15
C GLU A 121 -9.36 -5.29 2.86
N MET A 122 -9.44 -4.88 1.60
CA MET A 122 -9.40 -3.48 1.17
C MET A 122 -10.75 -3.13 0.56
N ARG A 123 -11.35 -2.04 1.01
CA ARG A 123 -12.53 -1.41 0.43
C ARG A 123 -12.19 -0.01 -0.05
N ILE A 124 -13.03 0.51 -0.92
CA ILE A 124 -12.97 1.86 -1.48
C ILE A 124 -14.39 2.45 -1.42
N ASP A 125 -14.51 3.78 -1.28
CA ASP A 125 -15.81 4.47 -1.29
C ASP A 125 -16.48 4.45 -2.68
N ASP A 126 -17.76 4.82 -2.76
CA ASP A 126 -18.55 4.81 -3.99
C ASP A 126 -17.98 5.76 -5.07
N ASP A 127 -17.72 7.02 -4.73
CA ASP A 127 -17.03 7.98 -5.59
C ASP A 127 -15.52 7.66 -5.76
N GLN A 128 -15.02 6.60 -5.11
CA GLN A 128 -13.65 6.14 -5.06
C GLN A 128 -12.59 7.17 -4.60
N ASP A 129 -12.91 8.11 -3.69
CA ASP A 129 -11.94 9.03 -3.06
C ASP A 129 -11.45 8.67 -1.65
N CYS A 130 -11.90 7.55 -1.08
CA CYS A 130 -11.44 7.09 0.25
C CYS A 130 -11.17 5.58 0.28
N ILE A 131 -10.11 5.15 0.97
CA ILE A 131 -9.75 3.74 1.19
C ILE A 131 -10.11 3.31 2.61
N TRP A 132 -10.68 2.11 2.77
CA TRP A 132 -10.83 1.46 4.07
C TRP A 132 -10.10 0.11 4.08
N LEU A 133 -9.01 0.04 4.86
CA LEU A 133 -8.31 -1.21 5.15
C LEU A 133 -8.88 -1.89 6.39
N ARG A 134 -9.14 -3.20 6.30
CA ARG A 134 -9.30 -4.08 7.46
C ARG A 134 -8.03 -4.92 7.59
N VAL A 135 -7.36 -4.83 8.74
CA VAL A 135 -6.00 -5.37 8.92
C VAL A 135 -5.88 -6.35 10.08
N ASP A 136 -4.94 -7.28 9.93
CA ASP A 136 -4.32 -7.99 11.05
C ASP A 136 -3.11 -7.18 11.55
N VAL A 137 -2.96 -7.05 12.87
CA VAL A 137 -1.95 -6.19 13.50
C VAL A 137 -0.99 -7.04 14.32
N ALA A 138 0.21 -7.27 13.78
CA ALA A 138 1.27 -7.92 14.54
C ALA A 138 1.55 -7.12 15.83
N GLY A 139 1.57 -7.79 16.98
CA GLY A 139 1.76 -7.15 18.30
C GLY A 139 0.58 -6.29 18.78
N GLY A 140 -0.56 -6.27 18.08
CA GLY A 140 -1.83 -5.73 18.58
C GLY A 140 -1.97 -4.20 18.65
N ALA A 141 -0.93 -3.42 18.31
CA ALA A 141 -0.93 -1.96 18.45
C ALA A 141 -0.59 -1.18 17.17
N SER A 142 -1.28 -0.05 16.96
CA SER A 142 -1.10 0.80 15.79
C SER A 142 -0.54 2.20 16.09
N CYS A 143 -0.67 2.72 17.32
CA CYS A 143 -0.26 4.08 17.62
C CYS A 143 1.21 4.18 18.07
N HIS A 144 1.94 5.17 17.54
CA HIS A 144 3.36 5.41 17.88
C HIS A 144 3.57 5.84 19.35
N VAL A 145 2.53 6.29 20.06
CA VAL A 145 2.61 6.61 21.50
C VAL A 145 2.33 5.41 22.43
N GLY A 146 2.19 4.20 21.89
CA GLY A 146 2.11 2.95 22.64
C GLY A 146 0.70 2.36 22.77
N TYR A 147 -0.34 3.12 22.41
CA TYR A 147 -1.74 2.68 22.44
C TYR A 147 -2.12 1.81 21.25
N ARG A 148 -3.18 1.03 21.42
CA ARG A 148 -3.71 0.15 20.38
C ARG A 148 -4.27 0.95 19.22
N SER A 149 -5.13 1.93 19.50
CA SER A 149 -5.65 2.88 18.53
C SER A 149 -4.93 4.24 18.61
N CYS A 150 -4.89 4.97 17.50
CA CYS A 150 -4.61 6.41 17.49
C CYS A 150 -5.74 7.23 18.13
N PHE A 151 -6.94 6.64 18.27
CA PHE A 151 -8.15 7.25 18.84
C PHE A 151 -8.35 6.91 20.33
N TYR A 152 -7.26 6.59 21.05
CA TYR A 152 -7.20 6.28 22.48
C TYR A 152 -7.76 7.35 23.44
N ARG A 153 -8.25 8.48 22.92
CA ARG A 153 -8.97 9.56 23.64
C ARG A 153 -10.20 10.01 22.85
N LYS A 154 -11.29 10.33 23.57
CA LYS A 154 -12.50 10.96 23.03
C LYS A 154 -12.60 12.42 23.45
N VAL A 155 -13.35 13.20 22.66
CA VAL A 155 -13.81 14.54 23.04
C VAL A 155 -15.19 14.40 23.71
N PRO A 156 -15.43 14.96 24.91
CA PRO A 156 -16.75 14.97 25.52
C PRO A 156 -17.74 15.81 24.68
N VAL A 157 -19.00 15.37 24.57
CA VAL A 157 -20.02 16.01 23.71
C VAL A 157 -21.33 16.29 24.45
N GLY A 158 -22.01 17.38 24.05
CA GLY A 158 -23.28 17.79 24.64
C GLY A 158 -23.17 17.98 26.16
N VAL A 159 -24.10 17.37 26.90
CA VAL A 159 -24.14 17.44 28.38
C VAL A 159 -22.99 16.75 29.11
N GLN A 160 -22.13 16.00 28.39
CA GLN A 160 -20.90 15.43 28.96
C GLN A 160 -19.73 16.42 28.93
N ARG A 161 -19.90 17.60 28.30
CA ARG A 161 -18.84 18.58 28.11
C ARG A 161 -18.94 19.72 29.12
N ASP A 162 -18.08 19.66 30.12
CA ASP A 162 -17.78 20.80 31.00
C ASP A 162 -17.07 21.95 30.24
N SER A 163 -16.99 23.11 30.89
CA SER A 163 -16.40 24.33 30.31
C SER A 163 -14.86 24.27 30.27
N GLY A 164 -14.31 23.49 29.33
CA GLY A 164 -12.87 23.32 29.20
C GLY A 164 -12.38 22.69 27.88
N SER A 165 -11.15 22.18 27.94
CA SER A 165 -10.32 21.70 26.82
C SER A 165 -9.85 20.25 26.96
N GLU A 166 -10.38 19.56 27.95
CA GLU A 166 -9.94 18.23 28.39
C GLU A 166 -10.34 17.13 27.40
N LEU A 167 -9.58 16.04 27.41
CA LEU A 167 -9.86 14.83 26.64
C LEU A 167 -9.97 13.66 27.61
N GLU A 168 -11.02 12.84 27.45
CA GLU A 168 -11.16 11.59 28.19
C GLU A 168 -10.37 10.48 27.49
N TYR A 169 -9.57 9.73 28.24
CA TYR A 169 -8.93 8.51 27.75
C TYR A 169 -9.97 7.39 27.63
N ILE A 170 -9.89 6.58 26.57
CA ILE A 170 -10.67 5.34 26.42
C ILE A 170 -9.81 4.08 26.58
N GLU A 171 -8.50 4.18 26.33
CA GLU A 171 -7.52 3.16 26.69
C GLU A 171 -6.81 3.58 28.00
N ALA A 172 -6.83 2.73 29.02
CA ALA A 172 -6.24 3.02 30.32
C ALA A 172 -4.72 2.77 30.39
N GLU A 173 -4.22 1.83 29.59
CA GLU A 173 -2.83 1.39 29.56
C GLU A 173 -2.32 1.32 28.12
N LYS A 174 -1.00 1.35 27.96
CA LYS A 174 -0.34 1.20 26.66
C LYS A 174 -0.01 -0.27 26.40
N THR A 175 -0.07 -0.68 25.13
CA THR A 175 0.38 -2.01 24.68
C THR A 175 1.90 -2.14 24.70
N PHE A 176 2.66 -1.03 24.56
CA PHE A 176 4.13 -1.01 24.61
C PHE A 176 4.68 0.37 25.05
N ASP A 177 5.95 0.45 25.49
CA ASP A 177 6.64 1.73 25.69
C ASP A 177 7.27 2.23 24.37
N PRO A 178 6.87 3.40 23.85
CA PRO A 178 7.50 4.03 22.68
C PRO A 178 9.01 4.23 22.79
N LYS A 179 9.57 4.41 23.99
CA LYS A 179 11.01 4.64 24.18
C LYS A 179 11.82 3.37 23.90
N GLU A 180 11.31 2.21 24.32
CA GLU A 180 11.97 0.92 24.05
C GLU A 180 11.88 0.54 22.58
N VAL A 181 10.80 0.94 21.89
CA VAL A 181 10.51 0.57 20.49
C VAL A 181 11.06 1.56 19.46
N TYR A 182 11.15 2.86 19.78
CA TYR A 182 11.58 3.91 18.85
C TYR A 182 12.80 4.74 19.31
N GLY A 183 13.24 4.61 20.57
CA GLY A 183 14.37 5.37 21.11
C GLY A 183 14.20 6.89 20.95
N ASP A 184 15.27 7.55 20.50
CA ASP A 184 15.31 9.00 20.25
C ASP A 184 14.77 9.42 18.86
N ALA A 185 13.92 8.61 18.23
CA ALA A 185 13.33 8.95 16.93
C ALA A 185 12.49 10.24 17.02
N PRO A 186 12.59 11.15 16.04
CA PRO A 186 11.88 12.44 16.08
C PRO A 186 10.37 12.23 16.08
N ASN A 187 9.68 12.94 16.98
CA ASN A 187 8.22 12.88 17.08
C ASN A 187 7.58 13.34 15.75
N PRO A 188 6.65 12.56 15.16
CA PRO A 188 6.00 12.92 13.89
C PRO A 188 5.01 14.11 13.99
N THR A 189 4.70 14.56 15.21
CA THR A 189 3.83 15.70 15.51
C THR A 189 4.60 17.00 15.32
N GLN A 190 4.07 17.89 14.49
CA GLN A 190 4.55 19.27 14.31
C GLN A 190 3.64 20.22 15.10
N LEU A 191 4.19 21.34 15.57
CA LEU A 191 3.52 22.40 16.33
C LEU A 191 3.53 23.70 15.52
#